data_AF-A0A8J6CX95-F1
#
_entry.id   AF-A0A8J6CX95-F1
#
_cell.length_a   1.000
_cell.length_b   1.000
_cell.length_c   1.000
_cell.angle_alpha   90.00
_cell.angle_beta   90.00
_cell.angle_gamma   90.00
#
_symmetry.space_group_name_H-M   'P 1'
#
loop_
_entity.id
_entity.type
_entity.pdbx_description
1 polymer ?
#
loop_
_entity_poly.entity_id
_entity_poly.type
_entity_poly.pdbx_seq_one_letter_code
_entity_poly.pdbx_strand_id
1 'polypeptide(L)'
;MDTPSSSQTATAADDWELCNDDGFIYKRKKRRLVLTEPAPAAVDPEEEEKRRKEWKRKSLLRVKEKYKKEIEEWETLSKALNAMRERALGFQIQQQERRKLRETEEERRTTSSLDSEKKDKDNVCSLVDELLLQAEAQEMVIRDVLNLCDIAEAMCNQQEEQFKQSYFDLPIWASPRDLMASLCDETEDSSVCVDTSM
;
A
#
# COMPACT_ATOMS: atom_id res chain seq x y z
N MET A 1 20.73 -44.48 68.41
CA MET A 1 21.43 -43.61 67.44
C MET A 1 20.49 -43.50 66.25
N ASP A 2 19.53 -42.59 66.35
CA ASP A 2 18.52 -42.36 65.31
C ASP A 2 18.92 -41.09 64.56
N THR A 3 19.35 -41.25 63.32
CA THR A 3 19.55 -40.15 62.38
C THR A 3 18.20 -39.65 61.86
N PRO A 4 17.97 -38.33 61.79
CA PRO A 4 16.65 -37.77 61.55
C PRO A 4 16.24 -37.78 60.09
N SER A 5 14.94 -37.95 59.91
CA SER A 5 14.15 -37.76 58.71
C SER A 5 14.56 -36.49 57.96
N SER A 6 15.09 -36.65 56.74
CA SER A 6 15.37 -35.54 55.84
C SER A 6 14.08 -35.18 55.11
N SER A 7 13.46 -34.11 55.56
CA SER A 7 12.37 -33.43 54.88
C SER A 7 12.85 -32.95 53.51
N GLN A 8 12.46 -33.65 52.45
CA GLN A 8 12.62 -33.11 51.10
C GLN A 8 11.52 -32.08 50.86
N THR A 9 11.88 -30.81 51.08
CA THR A 9 11.20 -29.67 50.49
C THR A 9 11.12 -29.90 48.99
N ALA A 10 9.94 -30.23 48.48
CA ALA A 10 9.63 -30.19 47.06
C ALA A 10 9.90 -28.76 46.57
N THR A 11 11.06 -28.56 45.97
CA THR A 11 11.52 -27.27 45.47
C THR A 11 10.59 -26.84 44.34
N ALA A 12 10.27 -25.55 44.29
CA ALA A 12 9.50 -24.87 43.24
C ALA A 12 10.12 -24.96 41.82
N ALA A 13 11.08 -25.85 41.60
CA ALA A 13 11.79 -26.08 40.36
C ALA A 13 10.97 -26.91 39.35
N ASP A 14 9.93 -27.64 39.80
CA ASP A 14 9.12 -28.53 38.95
C ASP A 14 7.83 -27.88 38.39
N ASP A 15 7.68 -26.57 38.60
CA ASP A 15 6.51 -25.78 38.21
C ASP A 15 6.58 -25.19 36.79
N TRP A 16 7.65 -25.46 36.02
CA TRP A 16 7.86 -24.88 34.68
C TRP A 16 7.92 -25.96 33.61
N GLU A 17 7.09 -25.83 32.57
CA GLU A 17 7.09 -26.67 31.37
C GLU A 17 7.75 -25.93 30.20
N LEU A 18 8.47 -26.67 29.36
CA LEU A 18 9.09 -26.15 28.14
C LEU A 18 8.07 -26.28 26.99
N CYS A 19 7.59 -25.15 26.46
CA CYS A 19 6.65 -25.10 25.35
C CYS A 19 7.36 -24.73 24.05
N ASN A 20 6.96 -25.34 22.94
CA ASN A 20 7.41 -24.98 21.60
C ASN A 20 6.21 -24.52 20.78
N ASP A 21 6.13 -23.22 20.55
CA ASP A 21 5.11 -22.59 19.69
C ASP A 21 5.82 -21.99 18.48
N ASP A 22 5.49 -22.47 17.28
CA ASP A 22 6.03 -22.00 15.99
C ASP A 22 7.57 -21.93 15.91
N GLY A 23 8.28 -22.83 16.58
CA GLY A 23 9.74 -22.91 16.58
C GLY A 23 10.41 -22.07 17.67
N PHE A 24 9.64 -21.34 18.48
CA PHE A 24 10.13 -20.64 19.66
C PHE A 24 9.95 -21.50 20.90
N ILE A 25 11.06 -21.76 21.59
CA ILE A 25 11.08 -22.55 22.81
C ILE A 25 11.09 -21.59 24.01
N TYR A 26 10.06 -21.65 24.86
CA TYR A 26 9.96 -20.84 26.06
C TYR A 26 9.53 -21.65 27.28
N LYS A 27 9.85 -21.15 28.48
CA LYS A 27 9.41 -21.75 29.75
C LYS A 27 8.09 -21.11 30.16
N ARG A 28 7.06 -21.92 30.40
CA ARG A 28 5.76 -21.47 30.92
C ARG A 28 5.46 -22.13 32.26
N LYS A 29 4.78 -21.43 33.17
CA LYS A 29 4.34 -22.01 34.43
C LYS A 29 3.28 -23.08 34.16
N LYS A 30 3.50 -24.28 34.67
CA LYS A 30 2.62 -25.44 34.55
C LYS A 30 1.25 -25.09 35.14
N ARG A 31 0.20 -25.15 34.32
CA ARG A 31 -1.16 -24.89 34.78
C ARG A 31 -1.58 -26.05 35.68
N ARG A 32 -1.78 -25.82 36.99
CA ARG A 32 -2.46 -26.78 37.87
C ARG A 32 -3.90 -26.89 37.38
N LEU A 33 -4.22 -27.98 36.69
CA LEU A 33 -5.60 -28.40 36.48
C LEU A 33 -6.21 -28.62 37.86
N VAL A 34 -7.02 -27.67 38.32
CA VAL A 34 -7.94 -27.89 39.43
C VAL A 34 -8.89 -28.98 38.95
N LEU A 35 -8.72 -30.20 39.45
CA LEU A 35 -9.58 -31.37 39.24
C LEU A 35 -10.96 -31.13 39.89
N THR A 36 -11.71 -30.13 39.43
CA THR A 36 -13.10 -29.87 39.88
C THR A 36 -14.04 -29.49 38.73
N GLU A 37 -13.57 -29.50 37.49
CA GLU A 37 -14.46 -29.61 36.32
C GLU A 37 -14.20 -30.94 35.61
N PRO A 38 -15.26 -31.64 35.13
CA PRO A 38 -15.07 -32.81 34.29
C PRO A 38 -14.27 -32.36 33.06
N ALA A 39 -13.11 -32.99 32.88
CA ALA A 39 -12.24 -32.74 31.75
C ALA A 39 -13.06 -32.78 30.46
N PRO A 40 -12.98 -31.76 29.57
CA PRO A 40 -13.52 -31.92 28.23
C PRO A 40 -12.86 -33.17 27.65
N ALA A 41 -13.69 -34.12 27.20
CA ALA A 41 -13.23 -35.40 26.66
C ALA A 41 -12.03 -35.15 25.75
N ALA A 42 -10.92 -35.83 26.02
CA ALA A 42 -9.70 -35.71 25.24
C ALA A 42 -10.03 -36.00 23.78
N VAL A 43 -10.20 -34.95 22.98
CA VAL A 43 -10.31 -35.07 21.53
C VAL A 43 -9.02 -35.72 21.07
N ASP A 44 -9.14 -36.78 20.29
CA ASP A 44 -8.01 -37.53 19.78
C ASP A 44 -7.02 -36.57 19.11
N PRO A 45 -5.73 -36.52 19.54
CA PRO A 45 -4.73 -35.64 18.95
C PRO A 45 -4.63 -35.77 17.42
N GLU A 46 -4.98 -36.93 16.85
CA GLU A 46 -5.00 -37.15 15.41
C GLU A 46 -6.13 -36.37 14.71
N GLU A 47 -7.31 -36.26 15.34
CA GLU A 47 -8.45 -35.49 14.81
C GLU A 47 -8.18 -33.99 14.85
N GLU A 48 -7.53 -33.50 15.91
CA GLU A 48 -7.13 -32.10 16.00
C GLU A 48 -6.08 -31.73 14.94
N GLU A 49 -5.13 -32.63 14.66
CA GLU A 49 -4.15 -32.41 13.59
C GLU A 49 -4.80 -32.39 12.20
N LYS A 50 -5.78 -33.27 11.94
CA LYS A 50 -6.59 -33.26 10.71
C LYS A 50 -7.32 -31.94 10.54
N ARG A 51 -7.99 -31.43 11.58
CA ARG A 51 -8.64 -30.10 11.54
C ARG A 51 -7.66 -28.97 11.25
N ARG A 52 -6.46 -28.99 11.87
CA ARG A 52 -5.40 -28.01 11.59
C ARG A 52 -4.95 -28.06 10.12
N LYS A 53 -4.73 -29.26 9.58
CA LYS A 53 -4.35 -29.45 8.16
C LYS A 53 -5.44 -28.95 7.21
N GLU A 54 -6.70 -29.25 7.49
CA GLU A 54 -7.83 -28.78 6.70
C GLU A 54 -7.97 -27.26 6.72
N TRP A 55 -7.83 -26.64 7.88
CA TRP A 55 -7.90 -25.18 8.01
C TRP A 55 -6.77 -24.51 7.23
N LYS A 56 -5.53 -25.01 7.35
CA LYS A 56 -4.38 -24.53 6.56
C LYS A 56 -4.65 -24.65 5.06
N ARG A 57 -5.14 -25.81 4.61
CA ARG A 57 -5.49 -26.05 3.19
C ARG A 57 -6.57 -25.08 2.70
N LYS A 58 -7.65 -24.90 3.46
CA LYS A 58 -8.73 -23.95 3.13
C LYS A 58 -8.20 -22.53 3.06
N SER A 59 -7.37 -22.13 4.02
CA SER A 59 -6.79 -20.78 4.05
C SER A 59 -5.90 -20.53 2.84
N LEU A 60 -4.99 -21.46 2.53
CA LEU A 60 -4.13 -21.39 1.33
C LEU A 60 -4.94 -21.34 0.04
N LEU A 61 -6.03 -22.10 -0.05
CA LEU A 61 -6.88 -22.11 -1.24
C LEU A 61 -7.57 -20.75 -1.45
N ARG A 62 -8.05 -20.11 -0.38
CA ARG A 62 -8.60 -18.75 -0.45
C ARG A 62 -7.55 -17.74 -0.92
N VAL A 63 -6.34 -17.80 -0.36
CA VAL A 63 -5.25 -16.89 -0.75
C VAL A 63 -4.90 -17.09 -2.22
N LYS A 64 -4.79 -18.34 -2.68
CA LYS A 64 -4.59 -18.67 -4.09
C LYS A 64 -5.69 -18.09 -4.98
N GLU A 65 -6.95 -18.22 -4.59
CA GLU A 65 -8.07 -17.69 -5.37
C GLU A 65 -8.04 -16.16 -5.44
N LYS A 66 -7.73 -15.49 -4.32
CA LYS A 66 -7.57 -14.03 -4.28
C LYS A 66 -6.49 -13.56 -5.25
N TYR A 67 -5.28 -14.10 -5.17
CA TYR A 67 -4.20 -13.71 -6.08
C TYR A 67 -4.50 -14.06 -7.53
N LYS A 68 -5.22 -15.16 -7.79
CA LYS A 68 -5.64 -15.49 -9.16
C LYS A 68 -6.57 -14.41 -9.73
N LYS A 69 -7.58 -13.98 -8.96
CA LYS A 69 -8.50 -12.90 -9.38
C LYS A 69 -7.76 -11.59 -9.61
N GLU A 70 -6.88 -11.23 -8.68
CA GLU A 70 -6.08 -10.01 -8.78
C GLU A 70 -5.19 -10.04 -10.04
N ILE A 71 -4.53 -11.16 -10.34
CA ILE A 71 -3.75 -11.31 -11.58
C ILE A 71 -4.63 -11.14 -12.83
N GLU A 72 -5.84 -11.72 -12.84
CA GLU A 72 -6.79 -11.58 -13.96
C GLU A 72 -7.22 -10.12 -14.17
N GLU A 73 -7.43 -9.36 -13.08
CA GLU A 73 -7.73 -7.93 -13.11
C GLU A 73 -6.53 -7.12 -13.65
N TRP A 74 -5.31 -7.40 -13.17
CA TRP A 74 -4.08 -6.78 -13.67
C TRP A 74 -3.82 -7.07 -15.15
N GLU A 75 -4.09 -8.30 -15.60
CA GLU A 75 -3.99 -8.65 -17.03
C GLU A 75 -5.00 -7.88 -17.88
N THR A 76 -6.24 -7.73 -17.38
CA THR A 76 -7.28 -6.97 -18.08
C THR A 76 -6.91 -5.51 -18.20
N LEU A 77 -6.43 -4.90 -17.12
CA LEU A 77 -5.97 -3.51 -17.11
C LEU A 77 -4.77 -3.31 -18.04
N SER A 78 -3.79 -4.22 -17.98
CA SER A 78 -2.62 -4.20 -18.86
C SER A 78 -3.01 -4.28 -20.35
N LYS A 79 -3.94 -5.16 -20.70
CA LYS A 79 -4.49 -5.26 -22.06
C LYS A 79 -5.18 -3.96 -22.48
N ALA A 80 -5.98 -3.35 -21.61
CA ALA A 80 -6.66 -2.08 -21.89
C ALA A 80 -5.67 -0.93 -22.13
N LEU A 81 -4.65 -0.80 -21.28
CA LEU A 81 -3.60 0.22 -21.43
C LEU A 81 -2.81 0.03 -22.72
N ASN A 82 -2.44 -1.20 -23.07
CA ASN A 82 -1.75 -1.50 -24.33
C ASN A 82 -2.63 -1.18 -25.54
N ALA A 83 -3.92 -1.53 -25.51
CA ALA A 83 -4.85 -1.19 -26.58
C ALA A 83 -5.00 0.33 -26.78
N MET A 84 -5.00 1.11 -25.68
CA MET A 84 -5.00 2.58 -25.78
C MET A 84 -3.69 3.10 -26.38
N ARG A 85 -2.54 2.55 -25.98
CA ARG A 85 -1.23 2.90 -26.55
C ARG A 85 -1.19 2.61 -28.06
N GLU A 86 -1.65 1.43 -28.49
CA GLU A 86 -1.70 1.06 -29.90
C GLU A 86 -2.60 1.99 -30.70
N ARG A 87 -3.78 2.36 -30.16
CA ARG A 87 -4.66 3.35 -30.80
C ARG A 87 -3.98 4.72 -30.91
N ALA A 88 -3.32 5.18 -29.85
CA ALA A 88 -2.60 6.46 -29.87
C ALA A 88 -1.48 6.48 -30.91
N LEU A 89 -0.68 5.42 -30.98
CA LEU A 89 0.35 5.25 -32.02
C LEU A 89 -0.27 5.19 -33.42
N GLY A 90 -1.38 4.46 -33.58
CA GLY A 90 -2.12 4.40 -34.84
C GLY A 90 -2.62 5.76 -35.31
N PHE A 91 -3.20 6.56 -34.41
CA PHE A 91 -3.61 7.94 -34.71
C PHE A 91 -2.43 8.83 -35.08
N GLN A 92 -1.30 8.72 -34.39
CA GLN A 92 -0.10 9.50 -34.69
C GLN A 92 0.44 9.18 -36.09
N ILE A 93 0.55 7.89 -36.43
CA ILE A 93 1.01 7.45 -37.76
C ILE A 93 0.04 7.94 -38.84
N GLN A 94 -1.26 7.77 -38.63
CA GLN A 94 -2.28 8.22 -39.59
C GLN A 94 -2.23 9.74 -39.81
N GLN A 95 -2.02 10.53 -38.76
CA GLN A 95 -1.87 11.99 -38.88
C GLN A 95 -0.59 12.36 -39.64
N GLN A 96 0.52 11.67 -39.38
CA GLN A 96 1.77 11.90 -40.10
C GLN A 96 1.63 11.58 -41.59
N GLU A 97 0.97 10.47 -41.95
CA GLU A 97 0.70 10.12 -43.35
C GLU A 97 -0.19 11.16 -44.04
N ARG A 98 -1.23 11.66 -43.35
CA ARG A 98 -2.09 12.73 -43.88
C ARG A 98 -1.35 14.05 -44.09
N ARG A 99 -0.44 14.41 -43.18
CA ARG A 99 0.42 15.61 -43.33
C ARG A 99 1.36 15.46 -44.51
N LYS A 100 2.08 14.34 -44.62
CA LYS A 100 2.95 14.03 -45.76
C LYS A 100 2.20 14.07 -47.10
N LEU A 101 0.98 13.55 -47.15
CA LEU A 101 0.16 13.59 -48.37
C LEU A 101 -0.22 15.03 -48.74
N ARG A 102 -0.61 15.86 -47.77
CA ARG A 102 -0.90 17.29 -47.98
C ARG A 102 0.34 18.05 -48.45
N GLU A 103 1.48 17.84 -47.81
CA GLU A 103 2.75 18.47 -48.19
C GLU A 103 3.14 18.09 -49.61
N THR A 104 3.03 16.81 -49.99
CA THR A 104 3.31 16.35 -51.37
C THR A 104 2.36 17.00 -52.39
N GLU A 105 1.08 17.16 -52.03
CA GLU A 105 0.08 17.80 -52.88
C GLU A 105 0.30 19.32 -52.98
N GLU A 106 0.71 19.98 -51.90
CA GLU A 106 1.06 21.40 -51.86
C GLU A 106 2.39 21.71 -52.54
N GLU A 107 3.41 20.86 -52.45
CA GLU A 107 4.65 20.93 -53.24
C GLU A 107 4.36 20.82 -54.74
N ARG A 108 3.44 19.93 -55.12
CA ARG A 108 2.97 19.81 -56.51
C ARG A 108 2.20 21.05 -56.98
N ARG A 109 1.49 21.75 -56.09
CA ARG A 109 0.78 23.02 -56.41
C ARG A 109 1.72 24.22 -56.40
N THR A 110 2.71 24.27 -55.52
CA THR A 110 3.68 25.38 -55.40
C THR A 110 4.76 25.34 -56.48
N THR A 111 5.15 24.16 -56.98
CA THR A 111 5.96 24.05 -58.20
C THR A 111 5.24 24.59 -59.46
N SER A 112 3.91 24.73 -59.40
CA SER A 112 3.10 25.37 -60.44
C SER A 112 2.89 26.88 -60.21
N SER A 113 3.28 27.44 -59.07
CA SER A 113 3.01 28.84 -58.69
C SER A 113 4.26 29.45 -58.05
N LEU A 114 5.14 30.03 -58.89
CA LEU A 114 6.18 30.94 -58.45
C LEU A 114 5.53 32.25 -57.99
N ASP A 115 5.39 32.45 -56.68
CA ASP A 115 5.44 33.79 -56.08
C ASP A 115 5.97 33.68 -54.65
N SER A 116 7.21 34.13 -54.45
CA SER A 116 8.09 33.73 -53.34
C SER A 116 8.45 34.93 -52.46
N GLU A 117 7.51 35.40 -51.64
CA GLU A 117 7.83 36.31 -50.50
C GLU A 117 6.94 36.11 -49.24
N LYS A 118 5.82 35.37 -49.31
CA LYS A 118 4.93 35.14 -48.14
C LYS A 118 5.18 33.84 -47.37
N LYS A 119 5.92 32.89 -47.95
CA LYS A 119 6.02 31.50 -47.46
C LYS A 119 6.75 31.38 -46.11
N ASP A 120 7.70 32.27 -45.81
CA ASP A 120 8.49 32.20 -44.57
C ASP A 120 7.71 32.66 -43.33
N LYS A 121 6.79 33.64 -43.46
CA LYS A 121 5.95 34.09 -42.35
C LYS A 121 4.90 33.05 -41.96
N ASP A 122 4.27 32.43 -42.95
CA ASP A 122 3.23 31.43 -42.72
C ASP A 122 3.82 30.15 -42.08
N ASN A 123 5.06 29.80 -42.41
CA ASN A 123 5.76 28.65 -41.82
C ASN A 123 6.19 28.86 -40.35
N VAL A 124 6.51 30.09 -39.96
CA VAL A 124 6.83 30.42 -38.56
C VAL A 124 5.56 30.45 -37.70
N CYS A 125 4.46 31.01 -38.23
CA CYS A 125 3.17 31.00 -37.53
C CYS A 125 2.65 29.56 -37.32
N SER A 126 2.73 28.69 -38.32
CA SER A 126 2.30 27.29 -38.19
C SER A 126 3.13 26.49 -37.18
N LEU A 127 4.45 26.75 -37.11
CA LEU A 127 5.33 26.11 -36.12
C LEU A 127 4.99 26.55 -34.69
N VAL A 128 4.67 27.82 -34.47
CA VAL A 128 4.24 28.33 -33.16
C VAL A 128 2.91 27.73 -32.74
N ASP A 129 1.94 27.64 -33.65
CA ASP A 129 0.65 27.00 -33.39
C ASP A 129 0.80 25.51 -33.09
N GLU A 130 1.72 24.81 -33.77
CA GLU A 130 2.04 23.41 -33.48
C GLU A 130 2.69 23.23 -32.11
N LEU A 131 3.64 24.09 -31.73
CA LEU A 131 4.26 24.07 -30.41
C LEU A 131 3.25 24.37 -29.30
N LEU A 132 2.31 25.28 -29.56
CA LEU A 132 1.22 25.60 -28.63
C LEU A 132 0.30 24.38 -28.44
N LEU A 133 -0.12 23.74 -29.52
CA LEU A 133 -0.91 22.50 -29.47
C LEU A 133 -0.18 21.39 -28.71
N GLN A 134 1.14 21.28 -28.87
CA GLN A 134 1.94 20.32 -28.13
C GLN A 134 2.00 20.66 -26.64
N ALA A 135 2.16 21.94 -26.28
CA ALA A 135 2.18 22.39 -24.89
C ALA A 135 0.83 22.16 -24.20
N GLU A 136 -0.29 22.43 -24.88
CA GLU A 136 -1.64 22.16 -24.37
C GLU A 136 -1.88 20.66 -24.16
N ALA A 137 -1.41 19.82 -25.08
CA ALA A 137 -1.49 18.36 -24.91
C ALA A 137 -0.64 17.88 -23.72
N GLN A 138 0.56 18.45 -23.52
CA GLN A 138 1.40 18.14 -22.36
C GLN A 138 0.77 18.63 -21.05
N GLU A 139 0.11 19.78 -21.04
CA GLU A 139 -0.64 20.28 -19.87
C GLU A 139 -1.73 19.30 -19.45
N MET A 140 -2.47 18.75 -20.41
CA MET A 140 -3.50 17.73 -20.13
C MET A 140 -2.90 16.49 -19.46
N VAL A 141 -1.79 15.97 -20.00
CA VAL A 141 -1.10 14.81 -19.42
C VAL A 141 -0.58 15.12 -18.02
N ILE A 142 -0.01 16.31 -17.79
CA ILE A 142 0.47 16.73 -16.48
C ILE A 142 -0.70 16.79 -15.49
N ARG A 143 -1.84 17.37 -15.87
CA ARG A 143 -3.05 17.41 -15.03
C ARG A 143 -3.55 16.01 -14.68
N ASP A 144 -3.58 15.09 -15.64
CA ASP A 144 -4.02 13.72 -15.41
C ASP A 144 -3.09 13.00 -14.41
N VAL A 145 -1.78 13.19 -14.55
CA VAL A 145 -0.79 12.62 -13.62
C VAL A 145 -0.93 13.24 -12.22
N LEU A 146 -1.13 14.56 -12.11
CA LEU A 146 -1.36 15.23 -10.83
C LEU A 146 -2.61 14.68 -10.13
N ASN A 147 -3.71 14.53 -10.85
CA ASN A 147 -4.94 13.94 -10.30
C ASN A 147 -4.69 12.50 -9.79
N LEU A 148 -3.91 11.70 -10.52
CA LEU A 148 -3.57 10.35 -10.06
C LEU A 148 -2.72 10.38 -8.77
N CYS A 149 -1.80 11.34 -8.65
CA CYS A 149 -1.04 11.56 -7.42
C CYS A 149 -1.95 11.95 -6.25
N ASP A 150 -2.90 12.88 -6.47
CA ASP A 150 -3.86 13.29 -5.44
C ASP A 150 -4.72 12.11 -4.96
N ILE A 151 -5.19 11.26 -5.88
CA ILE A 151 -5.94 10.04 -5.55
C ILE A 151 -5.08 9.07 -4.75
N ALA A 152 -3.83 8.85 -5.16
CA ALA A 152 -2.91 7.96 -4.46
C ALA A 152 -2.62 8.46 -3.03
N GLU A 153 -2.39 9.76 -2.87
CA GLU A 153 -2.17 10.39 -1.56
C GLU A 153 -3.41 10.26 -0.68
N ALA A 154 -4.62 10.50 -1.22
CA ALA A 154 -5.87 10.32 -0.50
C ALA A 154 -6.07 8.87 -0.02
N MET A 155 -5.77 7.88 -0.87
CA MET A 155 -5.85 6.46 -0.50
C MET A 155 -4.84 6.09 0.59
N CYS A 156 -3.59 6.56 0.48
CA CYS A 156 -2.56 6.35 1.50
C CYS A 156 -2.96 6.96 2.83
N ASN A 157 -3.40 8.22 2.83
CA ASN A 157 -3.86 8.92 4.03
C ASN A 157 -5.06 8.20 4.67
N GLN A 158 -6.03 7.76 3.87
CA GLN A 158 -7.18 7.02 4.39
C GLN A 158 -6.75 5.69 5.02
N GLN A 159 -5.82 4.96 4.41
CA GLN A 159 -5.32 3.70 4.95
C GLN A 159 -4.54 3.92 6.25
N GLU A 160 -3.71 4.97 6.31
CA GLU A 160 -2.97 5.36 7.50
C GLU A 160 -3.92 5.71 8.66
N GLU A 161 -4.93 6.53 8.40
CA GLU A 161 -5.94 6.90 9.41
C GLU A 161 -6.74 5.69 9.88
N GLN A 162 -7.08 4.75 9.00
CA GLN A 162 -7.72 3.48 9.42
C GLN A 162 -6.83 2.66 10.34
N PHE A 163 -5.54 2.55 10.03
CA PHE A 163 -4.59 1.86 10.90
C PHE A 163 -4.46 2.56 12.26
N LYS A 164 -4.26 3.88 12.26
CA LYS A 164 -4.20 4.68 13.49
C LYS A 164 -5.45 4.49 14.34
N GLN A 165 -6.64 4.56 13.72
CA GLN A 165 -7.91 4.40 14.42
C GLN A 165 -8.02 3.01 15.07
N SER A 166 -7.56 1.95 14.40
CA SER A 166 -7.54 0.61 15.00
C SER A 166 -6.70 0.49 16.27
N TYR A 167 -5.61 1.27 16.38
CA TYR A 167 -4.80 1.34 17.61
C TYR A 167 -5.44 2.24 18.66
N PHE A 168 -6.12 3.31 18.25
CA PHE A 168 -6.79 4.22 19.18
C PHE A 168 -8.08 3.64 19.77
N ASP A 169 -8.75 2.73 19.07
CA ASP A 169 -9.98 2.06 19.53
C ASP A 169 -9.72 0.85 20.45
N LEU A 170 -8.47 0.60 20.83
CA LEU A 170 -8.13 -0.47 21.78
C LEU A 170 -8.67 -0.12 23.18
N PRO A 171 -9.42 -1.01 23.85
CA PRO A 171 -10.10 -0.72 25.13
C PRO A 171 -9.13 -0.48 26.31
N ILE A 172 -7.83 -0.62 26.08
CA ILE A 172 -6.76 -0.33 27.03
C ILE A 172 -6.50 1.18 27.11
N TRP A 173 -6.76 1.91 26.02
CA TRP A 173 -6.54 3.34 25.92
C TRP A 173 -7.88 4.05 26.11
N ALA A 174 -7.94 5.01 27.04
CA ALA A 174 -9.15 5.83 27.24
C ALA A 174 -9.34 6.80 26.07
N SER A 175 -8.68 7.97 26.11
CA SER A 175 -8.52 8.85 24.95
C SER A 175 -7.03 8.97 24.64
N PRO A 176 -6.47 8.07 23.80
CA PRO A 176 -5.04 8.13 23.45
C PRO A 176 -4.67 9.43 22.74
N ARG A 177 -5.62 10.09 22.06
CA ARG A 177 -5.39 11.39 21.40
C ARG A 177 -5.17 12.51 22.42
N ASP A 178 -5.92 12.54 23.51
CA ASP A 178 -5.76 13.54 24.58
C ASP A 178 -4.44 13.33 25.34
N LEU A 179 -4.06 12.06 25.55
CA LEU A 179 -2.77 11.71 26.16
C LEU A 179 -1.60 12.20 25.31
N MET A 180 -1.62 11.98 24.01
CA MET A 180 -0.56 12.44 23.10
C MET A 180 -0.51 13.97 23.03
N ALA A 181 -1.67 14.65 23.00
CA ALA A 181 -1.72 16.11 23.04
C ALA A 181 -1.09 16.66 24.33
N SER A 182 -1.43 16.08 25.49
CA SER A 182 -0.87 16.48 26.78
C SER A 182 0.64 16.26 26.89
N LEU A 183 1.19 15.23 26.24
CA LEU A 183 2.64 14.96 26.24
C LEU A 183 3.42 15.85 25.26
N CYS A 184 2.77 16.36 24.22
CA CYS A 184 3.39 17.26 23.24
C CYS A 184 3.40 18.73 23.69
N ASP A 185 2.50 19.14 24.59
CA ASP A 185 2.44 20.52 25.11
C ASP A 185 3.50 20.83 26.20
N GLU A 186 4.21 19.83 26.74
CA GLU A 186 5.18 20.04 27.84
C GLU A 186 6.56 20.58 27.41
N THR A 187 6.79 20.83 26.11
CA THR A 187 8.13 21.23 25.61
C THR A 187 8.32 22.70 25.24
N GLU A 188 7.29 23.55 25.35
CA GLU A 188 7.42 24.97 24.93
C GLU A 188 7.51 26.00 26.06
N ASP A 189 7.42 25.60 27.33
CA ASP A 189 7.51 26.54 28.47
C ASP A 189 8.84 26.41 29.24
N SER A 190 9.97 26.71 28.59
CA SER A 190 11.23 26.99 29.29
C SER A 190 12.08 28.07 28.64
N SER A 191 11.46 29.15 28.17
CA SER A 191 12.18 30.38 27.85
C SER A 191 11.25 31.57 27.90
N VAL A 192 11.20 32.25 29.05
CA VAL A 192 11.41 33.69 29.21
C VAL A 192 11.06 34.05 30.66
N CYS A 193 12.07 34.15 31.52
CA CYS A 193 12.07 35.11 32.62
C CYS A 193 13.22 36.07 32.34
N VAL A 194 12.96 37.12 31.57
CA VAL A 194 13.81 38.32 31.60
C VAL A 194 13.17 39.23 32.64
N ASP A 195 13.66 39.15 33.87
CA ASP A 195 13.35 40.14 34.90
C ASP A 195 13.89 41.50 34.44
N THR A 196 12.95 42.39 34.09
CA THR A 196 13.20 43.83 34.06
C THR A 196 12.69 44.38 35.38
N SER A 197 13.60 44.71 36.31
CA SER A 197 13.28 45.53 37.48
C SER A 197 14.33 46.63 37.64
N MET A 198 13.83 47.76 38.13
CA MET A 198 14.36 49.13 38.10
C MET A 198 15.77 49.33 38.63
#